data_AF-A0A9P0ZIN8-F1
#
_entry.id   AF-A0A9P0ZIN8-F1
#
_cell.length_a   1.000
_cell.length_b   1.000
_cell.length_c   1.000
_cell.angle_alpha   90.00
_cell.angle_beta   90.00
_cell.angle_gamma   90.00
#
_symmetry.space_group_name_H-M   'P 1'
#
loop_
_entity.id
_entity.type
_entity.pdbx_description
1 polymer ?
#
loop_
_entity_poly.entity_id
_entity_poly.type
_entity_poly.pdbx_seq_one_letter_code
_entity_poly.pdbx_strand_id
1 'polypeptide(L)'
;MYKYCKDHGIPHKEIGKLIVATGSSDIPKLNALLARGIENGVDGLKMIEAYEARRFEPELQCAKALWSPSSGIVDTHSLMLSLVGCQPKRV
;
A
#
# COMPACT_ATOMS: atom_id res chain seq x y z
N MET A 1 4.96 11.53 -2.83
CA MET A 1 6.10 10.60 -2.61
C MET A 1 6.55 9.92 -3.90
N TYR A 2 5.68 9.21 -4.62
CA TYR A 2 6.06 8.53 -5.88
C TYR A 2 6.58 9.47 -6.96
N LYS A 3 6.05 10.70 -7.08
CA LYS A 3 6.59 11.72 -7.98
C LYS A 3 8.07 12.03 -7.71
N TYR A 4 8.45 12.24 -6.44
CA TYR A 4 9.85 12.44 -6.04
C TYR A 4 10.72 11.24 -6.38
N CYS A 5 10.22 10.02 -6.13
CA CYS A 5 10.94 8.79 -6.45
C CYS A 5 11.16 8.64 -7.97
N LYS A 6 10.15 8.97 -8.78
CA LYS A 6 10.24 8.98 -10.24
C LYS A 6 11.22 10.03 -10.74
N ASP A 7 11.15 11.24 -10.20
CA ASP A 7 12.01 12.36 -10.60
C ASP A 7 13.49 12.13 -10.22
N HIS A 8 13.76 11.37 -9.16
CA HIS A 8 15.12 11.08 -8.67
C HIS A 8 15.63 9.68 -9.05
N GLY A 9 14.91 8.95 -9.92
CA GLY A 9 15.29 7.60 -10.34
C GLY A 9 15.32 6.56 -9.21
N ILE A 10 14.63 6.83 -8.09
CA ILE A 10 14.55 5.93 -6.95
C ILE A 10 13.65 4.75 -7.33
N PRO A 11 14.15 3.50 -7.25
CA PRO A 11 13.34 2.32 -7.49
C PRO A 11 12.12 2.29 -6.56
N HIS A 12 10.93 2.37 -7.15
CA HIS A 12 9.66 2.24 -6.47
C HIS A 12 8.75 1.36 -7.31
N LYS A 13 7.91 0.56 -6.64
CA LYS A 13 6.88 -0.25 -7.31
C LYS A 13 5.58 -0.11 -6.56
N GLU A 14 4.56 0.36 -7.26
CA GLU A 14 3.16 0.37 -6.81
C GLU A 14 2.58 -1.03 -7.01
N ILE A 15 3.00 -1.96 -6.15
CA ILE A 15 2.56 -3.37 -6.20
C ILE A 15 1.14 -3.56 -5.65
N GLY A 16 0.59 -2.53 -4.99
CA GLY A 16 -0.66 -2.60 -4.24
C GLY A 16 -0.55 -3.49 -3.00
N LYS A 17 -1.54 -3.36 -2.10
CA LYS A 17 -1.60 -4.16 -0.87
C LYS A 17 -2.99 -4.76 -0.71
N LEU A 18 -3.03 -6.09 -0.53
CA LEU A 18 -4.22 -6.78 -0.04
C LEU A 18 -4.13 -6.91 1.49
N ILE A 19 -5.16 -6.45 2.19
CA ILE A 19 -5.38 -6.71 3.61
C ILE A 19 -6.50 -7.73 3.69
N VAL A 20 -6.21 -8.94 4.17
CA VAL A 20 -7.13 -10.07 4.12
C VAL A 20 -7.71 -10.36 5.51
N ALA A 21 -8.99 -10.67 5.58
CA ALA A 21 -9.63 -11.24 6.76
C ALA A 21 -9.78 -12.75 6.53
N THR A 22 -9.13 -13.55 7.35
CA THR A 22 -9.21 -15.02 7.29
C THR A 22 -10.51 -15.55 7.88
N GLY A 23 -11.17 -14.80 8.76
CA GLY A 23 -12.45 -15.18 9.37
C GLY A 23 -13.48 -14.05 9.40
N SER A 24 -14.74 -14.41 9.69
CA SER A 24 -15.86 -13.46 9.83
C SER A 24 -15.67 -12.46 10.97
N SER A 25 -14.88 -12.84 11.99
CA SER A 25 -14.47 -12.01 13.13
C SER A 25 -13.63 -10.78 12.74
N ASP A 26 -12.95 -10.83 11.59
CA ASP A 26 -12.04 -9.77 11.14
C ASP A 26 -12.66 -8.85 10.09
N ILE A 27 -13.87 -9.18 9.60
CA ILE A 27 -14.65 -8.32 8.70
C ILE A 27 -14.96 -6.95 9.33
N PRO A 28 -15.39 -6.83 10.61
CA PRO A 28 -15.60 -5.53 11.24
C PRO A 28 -14.31 -4.70 11.31
N LYS A 29 -13.16 -5.35 11.52
CA LYS A 29 -11.85 -4.68 11.56
C LYS A 29 -11.45 -4.16 10.18
N LEU A 30 -11.73 -4.92 9.11
CA LEU A 30 -11.54 -4.45 7.73
C LEU A 30 -12.40 -3.22 7.40
N ASN A 31 -13.67 -3.23 7.83
CA ASN A 31 -14.54 -2.06 7.67
C ASN A 31 -14.00 -0.82 8.41
N ALA A 32 -13.52 -1.00 9.64
CA ALA A 32 -12.89 0.08 10.39
C ALA A 32 -11.61 0.59 9.72
N LEU A 33 -10.80 -0.31 9.13
CA LEU A 33 -9.62 0.08 8.36
C LEU A 33 -9.97 0.86 7.09
N LEU A 34 -11.02 0.44 6.38
CA LEU A 34 -11.53 1.17 5.22
C LEU A 34 -11.99 2.57 5.62
N ALA A 35 -12.81 2.69 6.67
CA ALA A 35 -13.29 3.97 7.18
C ALA A 35 -12.13 4.90 7.56
N ARG A 36 -11.17 4.40 8.35
CA ARG A 36 -9.96 5.15 8.70
C ARG A 36 -9.14 5.53 7.47
N GLY A 37 -9.07 4.66 6.48
CA GLY A 37 -8.36 4.95 5.23
C GLY A 37 -9.00 6.10 4.46
N ILE A 38 -10.32 6.10 4.37
CA ILE A 38 -11.09 7.19 3.77
C ILE A 38 -10.90 8.49 4.57
N GLU A 39 -10.97 8.44 5.90
CA GLU A 39 -10.74 9.60 6.77
C GLU A 39 -9.31 10.16 6.62
N ASN A 40 -8.32 9.30 6.40
CA ASN A 40 -6.93 9.70 6.18
C ASN A 40 -6.65 10.14 4.72
N GLY A 41 -7.66 10.15 3.84
CA GLY A 41 -7.49 10.54 2.43
C GLY A 41 -6.71 9.51 1.60
N VAL A 42 -6.74 8.23 1.99
CA VAL A 42 -6.14 7.14 1.20
C VAL A 42 -7.07 6.82 0.03
N ASP A 43 -6.80 7.43 -1.11
CA ASP A 43 -7.58 7.21 -2.33
C ASP A 43 -7.45 5.79 -2.87
N GLY A 44 -8.57 5.29 -3.42
CA GLY A 44 -8.62 4.04 -4.17
C GLY A 44 -8.78 2.76 -3.34
N LEU A 45 -8.95 2.87 -2.02
CA LEU A 45 -9.27 1.72 -1.17
C LEU A 45 -10.59 1.06 -1.61
N LYS A 46 -10.55 -0.24 -1.88
CA LYS A 46 -11.71 -1.02 -2.32
C LYS A 46 -11.85 -2.28 -1.49
N MET A 47 -13.04 -2.49 -0.96
CA MET A 47 -13.38 -3.79 -0.38
C MET A 47 -13.65 -4.76 -1.53
N ILE A 48 -12.96 -5.90 -1.50
CA ILE A 48 -13.04 -6.96 -2.50
C ILE A 48 -13.43 -8.27 -1.81
N GLU A 49 -14.15 -9.10 -2.55
CA GLU A 49 -14.57 -10.40 -2.05
C GLU A 49 -13.45 -11.44 -2.19
N ALA A 50 -13.57 -12.55 -1.47
CA ALA A 50 -12.58 -13.63 -1.49
C ALA A 50 -12.29 -14.20 -2.89
N TYR A 51 -13.27 -14.15 -3.80
CA TYR A 51 -13.08 -14.62 -5.17
C TYR A 51 -12.20 -13.66 -5.99
N GLU A 52 -12.32 -12.34 -5.76
CA GLU A 52 -11.48 -11.35 -6.41
C GLU A 52 -10.06 -11.42 -5.88
N ALA A 53 -9.90 -11.58 -4.56
CA ALA A 53 -8.61 -11.79 -3.92
C ALA A 53 -7.88 -13.02 -4.50
N ARG A 54 -8.62 -14.11 -4.78
CA ARG A 54 -8.10 -15.31 -5.45
C ARG A 54 -7.70 -15.11 -6.91
N ARG A 55 -8.21 -14.08 -7.60
CA ARG A 55 -7.73 -13.73 -8.94
C ARG A 55 -6.35 -13.07 -8.91
N PHE A 56 -6.01 -12.41 -7.81
CA PHE A 56 -4.67 -11.86 -7.59
C PHE A 56 -3.72 -12.95 -7.07
N GLU A 57 -4.16 -13.71 -6.06
CA GLU A 57 -3.35 -14.75 -5.41
C GLU A 57 -4.18 -16.04 -5.27
N PRO A 58 -4.04 -17.03 -6.17
CA PRO A 58 -4.93 -18.19 -6.24
C PRO A 58 -4.85 -19.12 -5.01
N GLU A 59 -3.74 -19.11 -4.27
CA GLU A 59 -3.57 -19.88 -3.03
C GLU A 59 -4.15 -19.18 -1.80
N LEU A 60 -4.64 -17.95 -1.95
CA LEU A 60 -5.12 -17.13 -0.84
C LEU A 60 -6.51 -17.59 -0.36
N GLN A 61 -6.59 -17.95 0.93
CA GLN A 61 -7.86 -18.24 1.60
C GLN A 61 -8.24 -17.10 2.55
N CYS A 62 -9.29 -16.37 2.20
CA CYS A 62 -9.84 -15.31 3.02
C CYS A 62 -11.37 -15.26 2.90
N ALA A 63 -12.03 -14.65 3.88
CA ALA A 63 -13.45 -14.35 3.86
C ALA A 63 -13.74 -13.06 3.07
N LYS A 64 -12.93 -12.02 3.30
CA LYS A 64 -12.95 -10.74 2.58
C LYS A 64 -11.55 -10.14 2.53
N ALA A 65 -11.34 -9.19 1.63
CA ALA A 65 -10.12 -8.40 1.63
C ALA A 65 -10.38 -6.92 1.32
N LEU A 66 -9.45 -6.08 1.73
CA LEU A 66 -9.37 -4.67 1.41
C LEU A 66 -8.15 -4.46 0.51
N TRP A 67 -8.40 -4.01 -0.70
CA TRP A 67 -7.39 -3.70 -1.70
C TRP A 67 -7.01 -2.22 -1.63
N SER A 68 -5.71 -1.96 -1.55
CA SER A 68 -5.11 -0.64 -1.55
C SER A 68 -4.17 -0.50 -2.75
N PRO A 69 -4.60 0.14 -3.86
CA PRO A 69 -3.81 0.27 -5.07
C PRO A 69 -2.63 1.24 -4.92
N SER A 70 -2.73 2.22 -4.01
CA SER A 70 -1.71 3.25 -3.76
C SER A 70 -0.54 2.77 -2.90
N SER A 71 -0.67 1.59 -2.28
CA SER A 71 0.39 0.98 -1.49
C SER A 71 1.48 0.40 -2.39
N GLY A 72 2.74 0.65 -2.04
CA GLY A 72 3.86 0.21 -2.83
C GLY A 72 5.10 0.04 -1.97
N ILE A 73 6.13 -0.54 -2.58
CA ILE A 73 7.45 -0.67 -1.99
C ILE A 73 8.36 0.40 -2.60
N VAL A 74 9.20 1.00 -1.75
CA VAL A 74 10.23 1.94 -2.15
C VAL A 74 11.56 1.45 -1.59
N ASP A 75 12.62 1.54 -2.38
CA ASP A 75 13.97 1.24 -1.89
C ASP A 75 14.39 2.33 -0.89
N THR A 76 14.37 1.99 0.40
CA THR A 76 14.67 2.93 1.47
C THR A 76 16.11 3.41 1.43
N HIS A 77 17.05 2.58 0.99
CA HIS A 77 18.46 2.93 0.90
C HIS A 77 18.70 4.05 -0.13
N SER A 78 18.16 3.89 -1.35
CA SER A 78 18.24 4.89 -2.42
C SER A 78 17.48 6.17 -2.07
N LEU A 79 16.33 6.05 -1.39
CA LEU A 79 15.59 7.21 -0.88
C LEU A 79 16.41 8.01 0.14
N MET A 80 17.04 7.32 1.10
CA MET A 80 17.87 7.98 2.11
C MET A 80 19.11 8.65 1.49
N LEU A 81 19.77 7.99 0.54
CA LEU A 81 20.91 8.58 -0.20
C LEU A 81 20.50 9.85 -0.97
N SER A 82 19.35 9.83 -1.64
CA SER A 82 18.81 11.01 -2.35
C SER A 82 18.56 12.17 -1.39
N LEU A 83 18.05 11.89 -0.18
CA LEU A 83 17.77 12.92 0.82
C LEU A 83 19.03 13.49 1.47
N VAL A 84 20.08 12.68 1.65
CA VAL A 84 21.38 13.12 2.17
C VAL A 84 22.15 13.93 1.13
N GLY A 85 22.13 13.52 -0.14
CA GLY A 85 22.76 14.26 -1.25
C GLY A 85 22.10 15.62 -1.55
N CYS A 86 20.84 15.79 -1.15
CA CYS A 86 20.08 17.02 -1.33
C CYS A 86 20.17 17.99 -0.13
N GLN A 87 20.92 17.66 0.94
CA GLN A 87 21.23 18.66 1.95
C GLN A 87 22.19 19.69 1.35
N PRO A 88 21.89 21.01 1.42
CA PRO A 88 22.89 22.01 1.14
C PRO A 88 24.05 21.76 2.10
N LYS A 89 25.26 21.54 1.57
CA LYS A 89 26.47 21.44 2.38
C LYS A 89 26.47 22.64 3.33
N ARG A 90 26.28 22.37 4.64
CA ARG A 90 26.58 23.37 5.66
C ARG A 90 28.09 23.50 5.67
N VAL A 91 28.56 24.54 4.98
CA VAL A 91 29.91 25.08 5.12
C VAL A 91 29.86 26.08 6.27
#